data_AF-D2UCH7-F1
#
_entry.id   AF-D2UCH7-F1
#
_cell.length_a   1.000
_cell.length_b   1.000
_cell.length_c   1.000
_cell.angle_alpha   90.00
_cell.angle_beta   90.00
_cell.angle_gamma   90.00
#
_symmetry.space_group_name_H-M   'P 1'
#
loop_
_entity.id
_entity.type
_entity.pdbx_description
1 polymer ?
#
loop_
_entity_poly.entity_id
_entity_poly.type
_entity_poly.pdbx_seq_one_letter_code
_entity_poly.pdbx_strand_id
1 'polypeptide(L)'
;MRILFVGDEASLPAEITEYLRDLDEDWQVQSAADGNTAIAVAATVQLDAVIAAPTLPDLTTATLLGQIRTLSPETIRIALIEAEQINRAPPARIIGVAHRFLPLPLSPEMLLEAITNLEELRDLLGNPRLRTSIGRIEKLPAPPHLYLSLMNALEQDEGSDAANLCNLVSGDPAIAAKILQLCNSAFFSNGRTISDLRTAVTRLGTATLRDLVLASEVFTAQTLSNAERNALQRRSLVASKLASKMLPASSAELGSTAALLADIGMLLPGIRDEYKPLVDADDMRPGHTEAGAYLLGLWGLPMPIIEAVALHRQPQRSSTRSFWITGAVHVAMALASGTEVNEDYLAKTGVLNKLPSWRESAENLMGMGSA
;
A
#
# COMPACT_ATOMS: atom_id res chain seq x y z
N MET A 1 12.37 5.56 17.32
CA MET A 1 12.14 6.41 16.12
C MET A 1 12.12 7.91 16.46
N ARG A 2 12.40 8.83 15.53
CA ARG A 2 12.24 10.30 15.71
C ARG A 2 10.93 10.80 15.09
N ILE A 3 10.01 11.28 15.92
CA ILE A 3 8.64 11.62 15.51
C ILE A 3 8.38 13.10 15.82
N LEU A 4 7.87 13.83 14.82
CA LEU A 4 7.44 15.22 14.97
C LEU A 4 5.93 15.34 14.85
N PHE A 5 5.29 15.84 15.90
CA PHE A 5 3.89 16.27 15.92
C PHE A 5 3.79 17.73 15.49
N VAL A 6 2.85 18.05 14.61
CA VAL A 6 2.66 19.41 14.11
C VAL A 6 1.21 19.82 14.20
N GLY A 7 0.90 20.84 15.00
CA GLY A 7 -0.46 21.32 15.19
C GLY A 7 -0.74 21.80 16.61
N ASP A 8 -2.01 22.05 16.88
CA ASP A 8 -2.51 22.52 18.16
C ASP A 8 -2.80 21.37 19.16
N GLU A 9 -2.96 21.72 20.43
CA GLU A 9 -3.34 20.78 21.50
C GLU A 9 -4.71 20.14 21.27
N ALA A 10 -5.60 20.78 20.49
CA ALA A 10 -6.93 20.23 20.19
C ALA A 10 -6.83 19.00 19.28
N SER A 11 -5.93 19.02 18.30
CA SER A 11 -5.68 17.90 17.40
C SER A 11 -4.71 16.89 18.00
N LEU A 12 -3.74 17.37 18.78
CA LEU A 12 -2.63 16.59 19.33
C LEU A 12 -2.44 16.91 20.82
N PRO A 13 -3.30 16.36 21.70
CA PRO A 13 -3.19 16.59 23.13
C PRO A 13 -1.84 16.11 23.68
N ALA A 14 -1.35 16.81 24.71
CA ALA A 14 -0.07 16.49 25.35
C ALA A 14 -0.04 15.04 25.86
N GLU A 15 -1.17 14.52 26.32
CA GLU A 15 -1.33 13.16 26.84
C GLU A 15 -0.98 12.09 25.79
N ILE A 16 -1.28 12.34 24.51
CA ILE A 16 -0.93 11.40 23.43
C ILE A 16 0.60 11.37 23.23
N THR A 17 1.23 12.53 23.30
CA THR A 17 2.69 12.63 23.13
C THR A 17 3.44 12.05 24.33
N GLU A 18 2.91 12.22 25.54
CA GLU A 18 3.44 11.61 26.76
C GLU A 18 3.29 10.09 26.72
N TYR A 19 2.11 9.60 26.34
CA TYR A 19 1.85 8.16 26.19
C TYR A 19 2.86 7.47 25.28
N LEU A 20 3.21 8.08 24.13
CA LEU A 20 4.20 7.51 23.22
C LEU A 20 5.63 7.51 23.79
N ARG A 21 6.00 8.52 24.59
CA ARG A 21 7.33 8.59 25.22
C ARG A 21 7.50 7.55 26.31
N ASP A 22 6.42 7.21 27.01
CA ASP A 22 6.44 6.24 28.10
C ASP A 22 6.49 4.78 27.62
N LEU A 23 6.13 4.53 26.35
CA LEU A 23 6.05 3.18 25.79
C LEU A 23 7.38 2.65 25.27
N ASP A 24 8.22 3.51 24.71
CA ASP A 24 9.51 3.11 24.13
C ASP A 24 10.55 4.23 24.31
N GLU A 25 11.60 3.94 25.08
CA GLU A 25 12.68 4.89 25.36
C GLU A 25 13.48 5.28 24.10
N ASP A 26 13.44 4.46 23.04
CA ASP A 26 14.09 4.75 21.76
C ASP A 26 13.26 5.72 20.87
N TRP A 27 12.04 6.07 21.30
CA TRP A 27 11.16 7.00 20.59
C TRP A 27 11.37 8.45 21.06
N GLN A 28 11.94 9.26 20.18
CA GLN A 28 12.17 10.68 20.38
C GLN A 28 10.99 11.48 19.80
N VAL A 29 10.08 11.91 20.68
CA VAL A 29 8.86 12.64 20.30
C VAL A 29 9.01 14.15 20.54
N GLN A 30 8.86 14.94 19.47
CA GLN A 30 8.88 16.40 19.48
C GLN A 30 7.55 16.97 18.96
N SER A 31 7.25 18.22 19.32
CA SER A 31 6.05 18.93 18.86
C SER A 31 6.41 20.31 18.31
N ALA A 32 5.71 20.74 17.26
CA ALA A 32 5.77 22.07 16.69
C ALA A 32 4.35 22.64 16.58
N ALA A 33 4.15 23.89 17.02
CA ALA A 33 2.84 24.53 17.01
C ALA A 33 2.37 24.96 15.60
N ASP A 34 3.31 25.14 14.67
CA ASP A 34 3.05 25.66 13.34
C ASP A 34 3.94 25.00 12.26
N GLY A 35 3.56 25.18 11.00
CA GLY A 35 4.19 24.53 9.86
C GLY A 35 5.61 25.05 9.59
N ASN A 36 5.86 26.34 9.72
CA ASN A 36 7.18 26.92 9.51
C ASN A 36 8.21 26.42 10.53
N THR A 37 7.82 26.31 11.80
CA THR A 37 8.63 25.71 12.86
C THR A 37 8.93 24.24 12.54
N ALA A 38 7.92 23.48 12.09
CA ALA A 38 8.12 22.09 11.69
C ALA A 38 9.09 21.94 10.51
N ILE A 39 9.04 22.84 9.52
CA ILE A 39 9.98 22.86 8.39
C ILE A 39 11.41 23.15 8.88
N ALA A 40 11.58 24.08 9.82
CA ALA A 40 12.90 24.38 10.41
C ALA A 40 13.48 23.18 11.18
N VAL A 41 12.64 22.45 11.91
CA VAL A 41 13.05 21.19 12.56
C VAL A 41 13.44 20.14 11.52
N ALA A 42 12.61 19.92 10.49
CA ALA A 42 12.91 18.95 9.42
C ALA A 42 14.18 19.28 8.62
N ALA A 43 14.59 20.55 8.58
CA ALA A 43 15.82 20.98 7.92
C ALA A 43 17.09 20.71 8.75
N THR A 44 16.96 20.52 10.06
CA THR A 44 18.09 20.36 11.00
C THR A 44 18.17 18.98 11.63
N VAL A 45 17.04 18.27 11.71
CA VAL A 45 16.92 16.95 12.30
C VAL A 45 16.38 15.99 11.25
N GLN A 46 17.03 14.83 11.10
CA GLN A 46 16.46 13.74 10.32
C GLN A 46 15.30 13.12 11.09
N LEU A 47 14.09 13.33 10.59
CA LEU A 47 12.85 12.80 11.15
C LEU A 47 12.56 11.43 10.53
N ASP A 48 12.03 10.52 11.33
CA ASP A 48 11.51 9.25 10.82
C ASP A 48 10.04 9.41 10.41
N ALA A 49 9.26 10.17 11.18
CA ALA A 49 7.86 10.45 10.89
C ALA A 49 7.47 11.87 11.28
N VAL A 50 6.51 12.43 10.54
CA VAL A 50 5.79 13.65 10.86
C VAL A 50 4.29 13.37 10.87
N ILE A 51 3.61 13.81 11.92
CA ILE A 51 2.16 13.71 12.09
C ILE A 51 1.60 15.12 12.15
N ALA A 52 0.85 15.51 11.11
CA ALA A 52 0.36 16.88 10.97
C ALA A 52 -1.14 16.98 11.15
N ALA A 53 -1.58 17.94 11.97
CA ALA A 53 -2.98 18.30 12.18
C ALA A 53 -3.68 18.72 10.88
N PRO A 54 -5.03 18.65 10.82
CA PRO A 54 -5.78 19.04 9.63
C PRO A 54 -5.64 20.53 9.29
N THR A 55 -5.55 21.36 10.33
CA THR A 55 -5.43 22.81 10.23
C THR A 55 -4.16 23.26 10.96
N LEU A 56 -3.39 24.14 10.31
CA LEU A 56 -2.22 24.78 10.89
C LEU A 56 -2.38 26.30 10.76
N PRO A 57 -1.80 27.08 11.68
CA PRO A 57 -2.05 28.53 11.76
C PRO A 57 -1.43 29.34 10.62
N ASP A 58 -0.39 28.84 9.97
CA ASP A 58 0.48 29.61 9.08
C ASP A 58 0.55 29.10 7.63
N LEU A 59 0.31 27.81 7.40
CA LEU A 59 0.31 27.20 6.06
C LEU A 59 -0.58 25.97 6.00
N THR A 60 -0.94 25.51 4.80
CA THR A 60 -1.77 24.30 4.69
C THR A 60 -0.97 23.03 4.99
N THR A 61 -1.59 22.02 5.59
CA THR A 61 -0.96 20.71 5.85
C THR A 61 -0.37 20.08 4.57
N ALA A 62 -1.05 20.24 3.43
CA ALA A 62 -0.51 19.78 2.14
C ALA A 62 0.79 20.52 1.74
N THR A 63 0.89 21.82 2.05
CA THR A 63 2.14 22.59 1.85
C THR A 63 3.25 22.07 2.76
N LEU A 64 2.97 21.86 4.06
CA LEU A 64 3.93 21.32 5.01
C LEU A 64 4.52 20.00 4.53
N LEU A 65 3.66 19.01 4.28
CA LEU A 65 4.07 17.66 3.90
C LEU A 65 4.76 17.65 2.52
N GLY A 66 4.39 18.58 1.63
CA GLY A 66 5.07 18.80 0.36
C GLY A 66 6.49 19.36 0.52
N GLN A 67 6.71 20.28 1.47
CA GLN A 67 8.05 20.81 1.78
C GLN A 67 8.93 19.77 2.46
N ILE A 68 8.40 19.04 3.44
CA ILE A 68 9.12 17.95 4.11
C ILE A 68 9.55 16.89 3.10
N ARG A 69 8.70 16.55 2.12
CA ARG A 69 9.08 15.64 1.01
C ARG A 69 10.34 16.08 0.28
N THR A 70 10.46 17.38 0.01
CA THR A 70 11.60 17.96 -0.72
C THR A 70 12.86 17.96 0.14
N LEU A 71 12.73 18.25 1.44
CA LEU A 71 13.85 18.34 2.37
C LEU A 71 14.36 16.98 2.83
N SER A 72 13.46 16.10 3.25
CA SER A 72 13.71 14.75 3.78
C SER A 72 12.64 13.79 3.25
N PRO A 73 12.80 13.28 2.01
CA PRO A 73 11.81 12.40 1.39
C PRO A 73 11.57 11.12 2.18
N GLU A 74 12.58 10.61 2.89
CA GLU A 74 12.48 9.43 3.74
C GLU A 74 11.57 9.61 4.96
N THR A 75 11.24 10.86 5.33
CA THR A 75 10.31 11.14 6.43
C THR A 75 8.92 10.60 6.09
N ILE A 76 8.38 9.76 6.97
CA ILE A 76 7.04 9.21 6.84
C ILE A 76 6.03 10.32 7.15
N ARG A 77 5.19 10.67 6.18
CA ARG A 77 4.25 11.78 6.28
C ARG A 77 2.86 11.26 6.59
N ILE A 78 2.36 11.55 7.80
CA ILE A 78 1.04 11.15 8.28
C ILE A 78 0.18 12.41 8.43
N ALA A 79 -1.00 12.41 7.83
CA ALA A 79 -1.95 13.51 7.96
C ALA A 79 -3.14 13.12 8.84
N LEU A 80 -3.46 13.96 9.82
CA LEU A 80 -4.67 13.82 10.61
C LEU A 80 -5.88 14.36 9.84
N ILE A 81 -7.04 13.72 10.00
CA ILE A 81 -8.29 14.11 9.34
C ILE A 81 -9.44 14.09 10.34
N GLU A 82 -10.28 15.12 10.30
CA GLU A 82 -11.50 15.19 11.10
C GLU A 82 -12.53 14.12 10.69
N ALA A 83 -13.06 13.39 11.68
CA ALA A 83 -14.11 12.39 11.45
C ALA A 83 -15.41 13.00 10.89
N GLU A 84 -15.70 14.28 11.11
CA GLU A 84 -16.91 14.90 10.54
C GLU A 84 -16.89 14.92 9.00
N GLN A 85 -15.74 14.67 8.39
CA GLN A 85 -15.62 14.53 6.94
C GLN A 85 -15.97 13.13 6.42
N ILE A 86 -16.28 12.09 7.22
CA ILE A 86 -16.47 10.64 6.89
C ILE A 86 -17.18 10.30 5.55
N ASN A 87 -17.92 11.21 4.92
CA ASN A 87 -18.59 10.99 3.62
C ASN A 87 -17.95 11.72 2.40
N ARG A 88 -16.83 12.44 2.57
CA ARG A 88 -16.11 13.15 1.50
C ARG A 88 -14.57 12.97 1.53
N ALA A 89 -14.01 12.37 0.48
CA ALA A 89 -12.57 12.08 0.39
C ALA A 89 -11.67 13.30 0.71
N PRO A 90 -10.46 13.07 1.27
CA PRO A 90 -9.51 14.15 1.54
C PRO A 90 -9.14 14.90 0.25
N PRO A 91 -8.77 16.19 0.32
CA PRO A 91 -8.39 16.95 -0.86
C PRO A 91 -7.28 16.25 -1.67
N ALA A 92 -7.39 16.20 -3.00
CA ALA A 92 -6.41 15.50 -3.86
C ALA A 92 -4.95 15.92 -3.61
N ARG A 93 -4.74 17.19 -3.21
CA ARG A 93 -3.41 17.72 -2.87
C ARG A 93 -2.79 17.02 -1.66
N ILE A 94 -3.56 16.69 -0.61
CA ILE A 94 -3.04 15.99 0.57
C ILE A 94 -2.82 14.49 0.25
N ILE A 95 -3.69 13.90 -0.59
CA ILE A 95 -3.57 12.51 -1.10
C ILE A 95 -2.25 12.26 -1.84
N GLY A 96 -1.73 13.29 -2.54
CA GLY A 96 -0.46 13.20 -3.27
C GLY A 96 0.79 13.43 -2.42
N VAL A 97 0.67 13.76 -1.13
CA VAL A 97 1.84 14.06 -0.27
C VAL A 97 1.86 13.31 1.05
N ALA A 98 0.72 12.86 1.57
CA ALA A 98 0.67 12.01 2.75
C ALA A 98 0.84 10.53 2.35
N HIS A 99 1.61 9.79 3.13
CA HIS A 99 1.72 8.35 3.01
C HIS A 99 0.54 7.64 3.70
N ARG A 100 0.14 8.15 4.87
CA ARG A 100 -0.91 7.59 5.73
C ARG A 100 -1.82 8.68 6.28
N PHE A 101 -3.04 8.31 6.66
CA PHE A 101 -3.94 9.22 7.37
C PHE A 101 -4.51 8.58 8.63
N LEU A 102 -4.63 9.36 9.70
CA LEU A 102 -5.23 8.94 10.98
C LEU A 102 -6.41 9.86 11.36
N PRO A 103 -7.48 9.33 12.00
CA PRO A 103 -8.69 10.10 12.27
C PRO A 103 -8.54 10.91 13.54
N LEU A 104 -9.29 12.01 13.62
CA LEU A 104 -9.59 12.71 14.85
C LEU A 104 -11.01 12.38 15.35
N PRO A 105 -11.21 12.16 16.65
CA PRO A 105 -10.19 12.18 17.70
C PRO A 105 -9.21 10.99 17.57
N LEU A 106 -7.93 11.28 17.73
CA LEU A 106 -6.87 10.27 17.61
C LEU A 106 -6.78 9.47 18.90
N SER A 107 -7.00 8.15 18.82
CA SER A 107 -6.82 7.28 19.98
C SER A 107 -5.34 6.91 20.16
N PRO A 108 -4.82 6.82 21.40
CA PRO A 108 -3.44 6.41 21.66
C PRO A 108 -3.12 5.02 21.08
N GLU A 109 -4.07 4.08 21.11
CA GLU A 109 -3.89 2.72 20.60
C GLU A 109 -3.73 2.69 19.09
N MET A 110 -4.52 3.48 18.36
CA MET A 110 -4.42 3.57 16.90
C MET A 110 -3.10 4.19 16.47
N LEU A 111 -2.66 5.22 17.20
CA LEU A 111 -1.38 5.85 16.95
C LEU A 111 -0.23 4.88 17.24
N LEU A 112 -0.28 4.16 18.36
CA LEU A 112 0.69 3.14 18.72
C LEU A 112 0.78 2.06 17.63
N GLU A 113 -0.35 1.47 17.24
CA GLU A 113 -0.41 0.50 16.15
C GLU A 113 0.18 1.07 14.85
N ALA A 114 -0.14 2.32 14.51
CA ALA A 114 0.38 2.95 13.31
C ALA A 114 1.90 3.11 13.34
N ILE A 115 2.49 3.53 14.47
CA ILE A 115 3.94 3.71 14.62
C ILE A 115 4.66 2.37 14.70
N THR A 116 4.19 1.42 15.51
CA THR A 116 4.79 0.07 15.61
C THR A 116 4.84 -0.63 14.25
N ASN A 117 3.77 -0.57 13.46
CA ASN A 117 3.76 -1.12 12.10
C ASN A 117 4.81 -0.47 11.19
N LEU A 118 5.10 0.83 11.36
CA LEU A 118 6.12 1.52 10.57
C LEU A 118 7.53 1.16 11.02
N GLU A 119 7.73 0.88 12.30
CA GLU A 119 8.98 0.34 12.84
C GLU A 119 9.24 -1.07 12.32
N GLU A 120 8.26 -1.97 12.42
CA GLU A 120 8.34 -3.33 11.87
C GLU A 120 8.63 -3.34 10.36
N LEU A 121 7.99 -2.43 9.61
CA LEU A 121 8.25 -2.25 8.18
C LEU A 121 9.71 -1.88 7.91
N ARG A 122 10.26 -0.98 8.74
CA ARG A 122 11.63 -0.50 8.62
C ARG A 122 12.65 -1.58 8.95
N ASP A 123 12.33 -2.48 9.86
CA ASP A 123 13.15 -3.64 10.22
C ASP A 123 13.09 -4.72 9.14
N LEU A 124 11.89 -5.00 8.60
CA LEU A 124 11.71 -5.95 7.50
C LEU A 124 12.47 -5.53 6.24
N LEU A 125 12.41 -4.24 5.89
CA LEU A 125 12.89 -3.69 4.62
C LEU A 125 14.02 -2.67 4.80
N GLY A 126 14.96 -2.96 5.71
CA GLY A 126 16.04 -2.08 6.23
C GLY A 126 17.05 -1.48 5.23
N ASN A 127 16.70 -1.32 3.96
CA ASN A 127 17.49 -0.70 2.91
C ASN A 127 17.28 0.83 2.88
N PRO A 128 18.28 1.66 3.25
CA PRO A 128 18.13 3.12 3.25
C PRO A 128 17.84 3.71 1.86
N ARG A 129 18.39 3.11 0.79
CA ARG A 129 18.14 3.56 -0.59
C ARG A 129 16.69 3.35 -0.99
N LEU A 130 16.07 2.28 -0.51
CA LEU A 130 14.65 2.03 -0.72
C LEU A 130 13.81 3.15 -0.08
N ARG A 131 14.13 3.55 1.15
CA ARG A 131 13.42 4.63 1.85
C ARG A 131 13.50 5.96 1.10
N THR A 132 14.68 6.33 0.62
CA THR A 132 14.86 7.56 -0.17
C THR A 132 14.13 7.48 -1.52
N SER A 133 14.24 6.36 -2.22
CA SER A 133 13.59 6.18 -3.53
C SER A 133 12.07 6.23 -3.43
N ILE A 134 11.48 5.52 -2.47
CA ILE A 134 10.02 5.50 -2.28
C ILE A 134 9.51 6.80 -1.66
N GLY A 135 10.24 7.38 -0.72
CA GLY A 135 9.85 8.63 -0.08
C GLY A 135 9.74 9.82 -1.04
N ARG A 136 10.50 9.80 -2.15
CA ARG A 136 10.41 10.78 -3.24
C ARG A 136 9.22 10.57 -4.17
N ILE A 137 8.59 9.39 -4.13
CA ILE A 137 7.50 9.07 -5.05
C ILE A 137 6.33 9.99 -4.71
N GLU A 138 6.03 10.88 -5.65
CA GLU A 138 4.86 11.73 -5.53
C GLU A 138 3.56 10.92 -5.66
N LYS A 139 3.59 9.89 -6.51
CA LYS A 139 2.40 9.34 -7.18
C LYS A 139 2.62 7.87 -7.58
N LEU A 140 1.64 7.00 -7.35
CA LEU A 140 1.53 5.76 -8.14
C LEU A 140 0.85 6.08 -9.47
N PRO A 141 1.35 5.58 -10.61
CA PRO A 141 0.67 5.77 -11.89
C PRO A 141 -0.57 4.88 -11.99
N ALA A 142 -1.76 5.48 -12.13
CA ALA A 142 -2.98 4.75 -12.48
C ALA A 142 -3.25 4.76 -14.00
N PRO A 143 -4.03 3.81 -14.55
CA PRO A 143 -4.25 3.68 -16.00
C PRO A 143 -5.43 4.54 -16.53
N PRO A 144 -5.29 5.16 -17.72
CA PRO A 144 -6.35 5.99 -18.34
C PRO A 144 -7.60 5.27 -18.86
N HIS A 145 -7.53 3.97 -19.13
CA HIS A 145 -8.62 3.25 -19.82
C HIS A 145 -9.72 2.79 -18.86
N LEU A 146 -9.37 2.51 -17.60
CA LEU A 146 -10.33 2.15 -16.56
C LEU A 146 -11.19 3.32 -16.13
N TYR A 147 -10.69 4.55 -16.24
CA TYR A 147 -11.50 5.75 -16.09
C TYR A 147 -12.65 5.80 -17.08
N LEU A 148 -12.40 5.54 -18.37
CA LEU A 148 -13.45 5.52 -19.38
C LEU A 148 -14.45 4.38 -19.14
N SER A 149 -13.98 3.20 -18.74
CA SER A 149 -14.85 2.09 -18.37
C SER A 149 -15.66 2.34 -17.09
N LEU A 150 -15.09 3.03 -16.11
CA LEU A 150 -15.72 3.35 -14.83
C LEU A 150 -16.70 4.51 -14.97
N MET A 151 -16.38 5.54 -15.76
CA MET A 151 -17.31 6.61 -16.13
C MET A 151 -18.48 6.06 -16.94
N ASN A 152 -18.23 5.19 -17.94
CA ASN A 152 -19.32 4.52 -18.65
C ASN A 152 -20.20 3.68 -17.71
N ALA A 153 -19.61 2.93 -16.77
CA ALA A 153 -20.36 2.11 -15.81
C ALA A 153 -21.13 2.94 -14.75
N LEU A 154 -20.70 4.18 -14.49
CA LEU A 154 -21.33 5.12 -13.56
C LEU A 154 -22.35 6.06 -14.24
N GLU A 155 -22.21 6.31 -15.54
CA GLU A 155 -23.15 7.11 -16.35
C GLU A 155 -24.35 6.28 -16.84
N GLN A 156 -24.19 4.96 -16.97
CA GLN A 156 -25.23 4.06 -17.48
C GLN A 156 -26.20 3.58 -16.38
N ASP A 157 -25.93 3.83 -15.09
CA ASP A 157 -26.69 3.20 -14.00
C ASP A 157 -26.77 4.11 -12.75
N GLU A 158 -27.94 4.72 -12.51
CA GLU A 158 -28.26 5.40 -11.23
C GLU A 158 -28.27 4.41 -10.04
N GLY A 159 -28.15 3.10 -10.30
CA GLY A 159 -28.07 2.02 -9.33
C GLY A 159 -26.84 1.11 -9.46
N SER A 160 -25.73 1.59 -10.04
CA SER A 160 -24.51 0.79 -10.27
C SER A 160 -24.09 0.02 -9.02
N ASP A 161 -24.32 -1.30 -9.04
CA ASP A 161 -24.10 -2.22 -7.93
C ASP A 161 -22.63 -2.19 -7.50
N ALA A 162 -22.37 -2.12 -6.19
CA ALA A 162 -21.02 -2.16 -5.61
C ALA A 162 -20.22 -3.38 -6.13
N ALA A 163 -20.90 -4.45 -6.54
CA ALA A 163 -20.33 -5.60 -7.21
C ALA A 163 -19.69 -5.30 -8.59
N ASN A 164 -20.32 -4.46 -9.42
CA ASN A 164 -19.78 -4.09 -10.73
C ASN A 164 -18.54 -3.21 -10.59
N LEU A 165 -18.57 -2.25 -9.67
CA LEU A 165 -17.40 -1.43 -9.36
C LEU A 165 -16.27 -2.26 -8.73
N CYS A 166 -16.59 -3.22 -7.86
CA CYS A 166 -15.61 -4.19 -7.36
C CYS A 166 -14.90 -4.93 -8.49
N ASN A 167 -15.65 -5.43 -9.47
CA ASN A 167 -15.07 -6.19 -10.58
C ASN A 167 -14.17 -5.31 -11.45
N LEU A 168 -14.56 -4.06 -11.68
CA LEU A 168 -13.79 -3.12 -12.47
C LEU A 168 -12.50 -2.68 -11.76
N VAL A 169 -12.59 -2.39 -10.46
CA VAL A 169 -11.46 -2.02 -9.60
C VAL A 169 -10.50 -3.19 -9.37
N SER A 170 -11.03 -4.39 -9.12
CA SER A 170 -10.21 -5.61 -8.97
C SER A 170 -9.45 -5.95 -10.24
N GLY A 171 -9.89 -5.40 -11.39
CA GLY A 171 -9.23 -5.48 -12.67
C GLY A 171 -7.82 -4.88 -12.67
N ASP A 172 -7.49 -3.95 -11.77
CA ASP A 172 -6.24 -3.19 -11.85
C ASP A 172 -5.49 -3.07 -10.50
N PRO A 173 -4.24 -3.58 -10.42
CA PRO A 173 -3.45 -3.51 -9.19
C PRO A 173 -3.20 -2.09 -8.67
N ALA A 174 -3.00 -1.11 -9.55
CA ALA A 174 -2.70 0.27 -9.15
C ALA A 174 -3.90 0.93 -8.48
N ILE A 175 -5.09 0.79 -9.09
CA ILE A 175 -6.34 1.30 -8.55
C ILE A 175 -6.70 0.55 -7.26
N ALA A 176 -6.57 -0.78 -7.25
CA ALA A 176 -6.79 -1.61 -6.07
C ALA A 176 -5.92 -1.15 -4.88
N ALA A 177 -4.61 -0.96 -5.12
CA ALA A 177 -3.69 -0.49 -4.09
C ALA A 177 -4.11 0.89 -3.56
N LYS A 178 -4.50 1.82 -4.45
CA LYS A 178 -4.87 3.18 -4.06
C LYS A 178 -6.18 3.22 -3.26
N ILE A 179 -7.16 2.42 -3.67
CA ILE A 179 -8.42 2.24 -2.93
C ILE A 179 -8.15 1.65 -1.56
N LEU A 180 -7.29 0.63 -1.45
CA LEU A 180 -6.92 0.03 -0.17
C LEU A 180 -6.15 1.02 0.73
N GLN A 181 -5.25 1.83 0.18
CA GLN A 181 -4.59 2.91 0.94
C GLN A 181 -5.62 3.85 1.57
N LEU A 182 -6.61 4.27 0.77
CA LEU A 182 -7.62 5.22 1.22
C LEU A 182 -8.60 4.56 2.18
N CYS A 183 -8.96 3.30 1.99
CA CYS A 183 -9.77 2.54 2.94
C CYS A 183 -9.06 2.32 4.28
N ASN A 184 -7.76 2.04 4.24
CA ASN A 184 -6.90 1.96 5.42
C ASN A 184 -6.48 3.32 5.97
N SER A 185 -6.95 4.40 5.35
CA SER A 185 -6.94 5.71 5.97
C SER A 185 -7.95 5.74 7.12
N ALA A 186 -7.67 6.58 8.11
CA ALA A 186 -8.59 7.14 9.10
C ALA A 186 -10.09 7.11 8.78
N PHE A 187 -10.39 7.39 7.53
CA PHE A 187 -11.66 7.86 7.06
C PHE A 187 -12.69 6.75 6.87
N PHE A 188 -12.23 5.53 6.55
CA PHE A 188 -13.11 4.40 6.20
C PHE A 188 -12.86 3.14 7.04
N SER A 189 -11.79 3.12 7.84
CA SER A 189 -11.38 1.95 8.62
C SER A 189 -12.22 1.74 9.89
N ASN A 190 -12.77 2.79 10.49
CA ASN A 190 -13.45 2.77 11.81
C ASN A 190 -12.64 1.99 12.87
N GLY A 191 -11.30 2.12 12.82
CA GLY A 191 -10.37 1.39 13.69
C GLY A 191 -10.10 -0.08 13.31
N ARG A 192 -10.54 -0.55 12.13
CA ARG A 192 -10.19 -1.88 11.60
C ARG A 192 -9.53 -1.75 10.23
N THR A 193 -8.33 -2.32 10.10
CA THR A 193 -7.64 -2.42 8.80
C THR A 193 -8.49 -3.20 7.79
N ILE A 194 -8.76 -2.60 6.64
CA ILE A 194 -9.46 -3.22 5.52
C ILE A 194 -8.44 -3.90 4.63
N SER A 195 -8.61 -5.20 4.43
CA SER A 195 -7.63 -6.02 3.73
C SER A 195 -8.13 -6.59 2.39
N ASP A 196 -9.40 -6.39 2.07
CA ASP A 196 -10.04 -6.89 0.86
C ASP A 196 -10.75 -5.76 0.10
N LEU A 197 -10.75 -5.86 -1.23
CA LEU A 197 -11.31 -4.83 -2.11
C LEU A 197 -12.83 -4.74 -2.03
N ARG A 198 -13.51 -5.84 -1.68
CA ARG A 198 -14.98 -5.84 -1.65
C ARG A 198 -15.48 -4.98 -0.51
N THR A 199 -14.97 -5.22 0.69
CA THR A 199 -15.20 -4.41 1.88
C THR A 199 -14.79 -2.96 1.63
N ALA A 200 -13.65 -2.73 0.97
CA ALA A 200 -13.19 -1.39 0.61
C ALA A 200 -14.23 -0.64 -0.26
N VAL A 201 -14.68 -1.23 -1.36
CA VAL A 201 -15.65 -0.62 -2.28
C VAL A 201 -17.01 -0.40 -1.61
N THR A 202 -17.50 -1.38 -0.84
CA THR A 202 -18.77 -1.26 -0.10
C THR A 202 -18.72 -0.13 0.93
N ARG A 203 -17.58 0.07 1.61
CA ARG A 203 -17.42 1.12 2.62
C ARG A 203 -17.20 2.52 2.03
N LEU A 204 -16.49 2.63 0.91
CA LEU A 204 -16.28 3.93 0.25
C LEU A 204 -17.56 4.52 -0.32
N GLY A 205 -18.46 3.67 -0.83
CA GLY A 205 -19.58 4.10 -1.64
C GLY A 205 -19.16 4.51 -3.06
N THR A 206 -20.11 4.49 -3.98
CA THR A 206 -19.85 4.65 -5.42
C THR A 206 -19.40 6.07 -5.79
N ALA A 207 -19.94 7.09 -5.13
CA ALA A 207 -19.59 8.50 -5.34
C ALA A 207 -18.15 8.82 -4.92
N THR A 208 -17.73 8.37 -3.73
CA THR A 208 -16.35 8.53 -3.27
C THR A 208 -15.38 7.77 -4.17
N LEU A 209 -15.72 6.53 -4.55
CA LEU A 209 -14.89 5.74 -5.44
C LEU A 209 -14.69 6.41 -6.80
N ARG A 210 -15.74 7.05 -7.34
CA ARG A 210 -15.66 7.89 -8.54
C ARG A 210 -14.67 9.04 -8.38
N ASP A 211 -14.80 9.81 -7.31
CA ASP A 211 -13.91 10.96 -7.01
C ASP A 211 -12.46 10.51 -6.82
N LEU A 212 -12.24 9.31 -6.28
CA LEU A 212 -10.92 8.73 -6.09
C LEU A 212 -10.28 8.25 -7.38
N VAL A 213 -11.05 7.60 -8.27
CA VAL A 213 -10.55 7.25 -9.61
C VAL A 213 -10.24 8.54 -10.41
N LEU A 214 -11.09 9.57 -10.30
CA LEU A 214 -10.85 10.89 -10.88
C LEU A 214 -9.58 11.56 -10.34
N ALA A 215 -9.34 11.47 -9.02
CA ALA A 215 -8.10 11.98 -8.43
C ALA A 215 -6.88 11.15 -8.84
N SER A 216 -7.05 9.87 -9.17
CA SER A 216 -6.00 8.95 -9.62
C SER A 216 -5.56 9.22 -11.08
N GLU A 217 -6.49 9.61 -11.95
CA GLU A 217 -6.27 10.02 -13.36
C GLU A 217 -5.30 11.20 -13.51
N VAL A 218 -5.29 12.12 -12.54
CA VAL A 218 -4.44 13.32 -12.55
C VAL A 218 -2.94 12.96 -12.41
N PHE A 219 -2.62 11.69 -12.15
CA PHE A 219 -1.29 11.26 -11.73
C PHE A 219 -0.78 10.06 -12.53
N THR A 220 -0.45 10.27 -13.80
CA THR A 220 0.24 9.29 -14.65
C THR A 220 1.73 9.61 -14.76
N ALA A 221 2.58 8.87 -14.05
CA ALA A 221 3.99 8.73 -14.41
C ALA A 221 4.14 7.49 -15.31
N GLN A 222 4.28 7.67 -16.62
CA GLN A 222 4.41 6.55 -17.56
C GLN A 222 5.81 5.89 -17.43
N THR A 223 5.88 4.80 -16.67
CA THR A 223 7.08 3.96 -16.53
C THR A 223 7.03 2.70 -17.40
N LEU A 224 5.83 2.18 -17.68
CA LEU A 224 5.61 0.96 -18.48
C LEU A 224 4.88 1.22 -19.79
N SER A 225 5.25 0.48 -20.83
CA SER A 225 4.49 0.37 -22.09
C SER A 225 3.12 -0.28 -21.87
N ASN A 226 2.17 -0.07 -22.79
CA ASN A 226 0.84 -0.69 -22.69
C ASN A 226 0.89 -2.22 -22.64
N ALA A 227 1.81 -2.84 -23.39
CA ALA A 227 1.99 -4.29 -23.39
C ALA A 227 2.48 -4.80 -22.02
N GLU A 228 3.45 -4.12 -21.42
CA GLU A 228 3.97 -4.46 -20.09
C GLU A 228 2.90 -4.28 -19.00
N ARG A 229 2.07 -3.23 -19.10
CA ARG A 229 0.94 -3.04 -18.19
C ARG A 229 -0.09 -4.16 -18.30
N ASN A 230 -0.49 -4.51 -19.52
CA ASN A 230 -1.46 -5.58 -19.74
C ASN A 230 -0.93 -6.94 -19.25
N ALA A 231 0.37 -7.19 -19.44
CA ALA A 231 1.02 -8.40 -18.91
C ALA A 231 1.03 -8.43 -17.37
N LEU A 232 1.39 -7.30 -16.73
CA LEU A 232 1.35 -7.13 -15.27
C LEU A 232 -0.07 -7.35 -14.72
N GLN A 233 -1.06 -6.72 -15.36
CA GLN A 233 -2.47 -6.82 -14.97
C GLN A 233 -2.96 -8.26 -15.06
N ARG A 234 -2.75 -8.92 -16.21
CA ARG A 234 -3.13 -10.32 -16.42
C ARG A 234 -2.48 -11.24 -15.38
N ARG A 235 -1.18 -11.08 -15.14
CA ARG A 235 -0.43 -11.85 -14.15
C ARG A 235 -1.03 -11.68 -12.75
N SER A 236 -1.25 -10.43 -12.33
CA SER A 236 -1.78 -10.09 -11.00
C SER A 236 -3.18 -10.68 -10.78
N LEU A 237 -4.04 -10.64 -11.81
CA LEU A 237 -5.39 -11.23 -11.76
C LEU A 237 -5.39 -12.75 -11.65
N VAL A 238 -4.53 -13.41 -12.44
CA VAL A 238 -4.37 -14.87 -12.38
C VAL A 238 -3.84 -15.29 -11.01
N ALA A 239 -2.80 -14.60 -10.52
CA ALA A 239 -2.20 -14.89 -9.22
C ALA A 239 -3.19 -14.66 -8.07
N SER A 240 -3.94 -13.56 -8.07
CA SER A 240 -5.02 -13.27 -7.11
C SER A 240 -6.05 -14.40 -7.02
N LYS A 241 -6.55 -14.87 -8.17
CA LYS A 241 -7.50 -15.99 -8.23
C LYS A 241 -6.89 -17.33 -7.78
N LEU A 242 -5.61 -17.57 -8.06
CA LEU A 242 -4.92 -18.78 -7.61
C LEU A 242 -4.70 -18.78 -6.10
N ALA A 243 -4.18 -17.68 -5.54
CA ALA A 243 -3.89 -17.56 -4.13
C ALA A 243 -5.14 -17.76 -3.26
N SER A 244 -6.28 -17.19 -3.67
CA SER A 244 -7.55 -17.39 -2.96
C SER A 244 -8.02 -18.85 -2.94
N LYS A 245 -7.78 -19.63 -4.01
CA LYS A 245 -8.12 -21.06 -4.07
C LYS A 245 -7.19 -21.95 -3.24
N MET A 246 -5.97 -21.48 -2.94
CA MET A 246 -4.98 -22.22 -2.16
C MET A 246 -5.19 -22.09 -0.65
N LEU A 247 -5.96 -21.07 -0.23
CA LEU A 247 -6.12 -20.68 1.16
C LEU A 247 -7.51 -21.03 1.71
N PRO A 248 -7.63 -21.28 3.03
CA PRO A 248 -8.93 -21.35 3.69
C PRO A 248 -9.72 -20.04 3.52
N ALA A 249 -11.05 -20.13 3.55
CA ALA A 249 -11.95 -18.98 3.39
C ALA A 249 -11.61 -17.79 4.30
N SER A 250 -11.14 -18.04 5.53
CA SER A 250 -10.73 -17.00 6.49
C SER A 250 -9.50 -16.17 6.08
N SER A 251 -8.72 -16.63 5.09
CA SER A 251 -7.50 -15.97 4.63
C SER A 251 -7.41 -15.83 3.10
N ALA A 252 -8.40 -16.34 2.38
CA ALA A 252 -8.45 -16.33 0.92
C ALA A 252 -8.44 -14.91 0.35
N GLU A 253 -9.16 -13.98 0.99
CA GLU A 253 -9.19 -12.57 0.57
C GLU A 253 -7.85 -11.86 0.80
N LEU A 254 -7.21 -12.10 1.96
CA LEU A 254 -5.88 -11.57 2.26
C LEU A 254 -4.85 -12.04 1.23
N GLY A 255 -4.83 -13.33 0.91
CA GLY A 255 -3.92 -13.88 -0.11
C GLY A 255 -4.25 -13.41 -1.52
N SER A 256 -5.53 -13.24 -1.84
CA SER A 256 -5.97 -12.66 -3.11
C SER A 256 -5.42 -11.24 -3.30
N THR A 257 -5.59 -10.39 -2.29
CA THR A 257 -5.09 -9.01 -2.28
C THR A 257 -3.56 -8.99 -2.35
N ALA A 258 -2.88 -9.80 -1.54
CA ALA A 258 -1.42 -9.86 -1.56
C ALA A 258 -0.86 -10.29 -2.92
N ALA A 259 -1.48 -11.28 -3.58
CA ALA A 259 -1.07 -11.70 -4.92
C ALA A 259 -1.42 -10.67 -6.00
N LEU A 260 -2.54 -9.97 -5.88
CA LEU A 260 -2.89 -8.86 -6.79
C LEU A 260 -1.85 -7.73 -6.72
N LEU A 261 -1.30 -7.47 -5.53
CA LEU A 261 -0.38 -6.38 -5.25
C LEU A 261 1.10 -6.78 -5.28
N ALA A 262 1.42 -8.05 -5.52
CA ALA A 262 2.77 -8.60 -5.42
C ALA A 262 3.81 -7.85 -6.27
N ASP A 263 3.39 -7.37 -7.44
CA ASP A 263 4.26 -6.66 -8.38
C ASP A 263 3.96 -5.16 -8.47
N ILE A 264 3.23 -4.58 -7.50
CA ILE A 264 2.88 -3.16 -7.52
C ILE A 264 4.13 -2.26 -7.63
N GLY A 265 5.26 -2.73 -7.10
CA GLY A 265 6.54 -2.03 -7.20
C GLY A 265 7.06 -1.85 -8.63
N MET A 266 6.60 -2.64 -9.61
CA MET A 266 6.98 -2.48 -11.02
C MET A 266 6.44 -1.19 -11.64
N LEU A 267 5.44 -0.57 -11.01
CA LEU A 267 4.89 0.72 -11.43
C LEU A 267 5.79 1.90 -11.02
N LEU A 268 6.72 1.67 -10.09
CA LEU A 268 7.52 2.71 -9.48
C LEU A 268 8.74 3.06 -10.35
N PRO A 269 9.09 4.35 -10.46
CA PRO A 269 10.27 4.77 -11.20
C PRO A 269 11.56 4.33 -10.50
N GLY A 270 12.58 3.96 -11.28
CA GLY A 270 13.91 3.64 -10.74
C GLY A 270 13.99 2.30 -9.99
N ILE A 271 12.97 1.46 -10.09
CA ILE A 271 12.90 0.14 -9.48
C ILE A 271 13.31 -0.94 -10.48
N ARG A 272 13.98 -1.99 -9.97
CA ARG A 272 14.46 -3.13 -10.76
C ARG A 272 13.37 -4.19 -10.90
N ASP A 273 13.14 -4.61 -12.15
CA ASP A 273 12.34 -5.77 -12.46
C ASP A 273 13.15 -7.05 -12.15
N GLU A 274 12.73 -7.80 -11.13
CA GLU A 274 13.43 -9.00 -10.64
C GLU A 274 13.05 -10.25 -11.43
N TYR A 275 12.12 -10.14 -12.40
CA TYR A 275 11.90 -11.18 -13.39
C TYR A 275 12.95 -11.14 -14.50
N LYS A 276 13.62 -9.99 -14.69
CA LYS A 276 14.71 -9.85 -15.64
C LYS A 276 16.04 -10.23 -14.96
N PRO A 277 16.94 -10.91 -15.67
CA PRO A 277 18.25 -11.21 -15.12
C PRO A 277 19.01 -9.91 -14.81
N LEU A 278 19.85 -9.96 -13.78
CA LEU A 278 20.79 -8.88 -13.51
C LEU A 278 21.79 -8.79 -14.68
N VAL A 279 21.66 -7.73 -15.47
CA VAL A 279 22.58 -7.45 -16.60
C VAL A 279 23.85 -6.77 -16.10
N ASP A 280 23.72 -5.93 -15.08
CA ASP A 280 24.80 -5.23 -14.42
C ASP A 280 24.84 -5.65 -12.95
N ALA A 281 25.97 -6.23 -12.52
CA ALA A 281 26.16 -6.66 -11.14
C ALA A 281 26.24 -5.47 -10.16
N ASP A 282 26.55 -4.27 -10.69
CA ASP A 282 26.57 -3.02 -9.93
C ASP A 282 25.21 -2.30 -9.96
N ASP A 283 24.15 -2.92 -10.50
CA ASP A 283 22.79 -2.37 -10.44
C ASP A 283 22.23 -2.44 -9.01
N MET A 284 22.45 -1.35 -8.29
CA MET A 284 22.02 -1.19 -6.91
C MET A 284 20.58 -0.66 -6.75
N ARG A 285 19.76 -0.69 -7.81
CA ARG A 285 18.35 -0.30 -7.70
C ARG A 285 17.58 -1.31 -6.82
N PRO A 286 16.65 -0.84 -5.96
CA PRO A 286 15.82 -1.74 -5.18
C PRO A 286 14.98 -2.66 -6.09
N GLY A 287 14.74 -3.89 -5.64
CA GLY A 287 13.83 -4.83 -6.31
C GLY A 287 12.37 -4.38 -6.18
N HIS A 288 11.54 -4.72 -7.16
CA HIS A 288 10.12 -4.37 -7.14
C HIS A 288 9.33 -5.00 -6.00
N THR A 289 9.75 -6.16 -5.50
CA THR A 289 9.07 -6.82 -4.38
C THR A 289 9.24 -6.03 -3.08
N GLU A 290 10.48 -5.70 -2.72
CA GLU A 290 10.80 -4.84 -1.57
C GLU A 290 10.19 -3.45 -1.73
N ALA A 291 10.24 -2.89 -2.94
CA ALA A 291 9.70 -1.57 -3.24
C ALA A 291 8.18 -1.50 -3.10
N GLY A 292 7.48 -2.51 -3.61
CA GLY A 292 6.04 -2.65 -3.46
C GLY A 292 5.64 -2.84 -2.00
N ALA A 293 6.31 -3.75 -1.28
CA ALA A 293 6.03 -3.99 0.13
C ALA A 293 6.22 -2.75 0.99
N TYR A 294 7.32 -2.00 0.78
CA TYR A 294 7.57 -0.76 1.52
C TYR A 294 6.47 0.27 1.29
N LEU A 295 6.05 0.45 0.04
CA LEU A 295 4.93 1.33 -0.28
C LEU A 295 3.63 0.92 0.41
N LEU A 296 3.27 -0.36 0.36
CA LEU A 296 2.05 -0.86 1.00
C LEU A 296 2.09 -0.71 2.52
N GLY A 297 3.26 -0.86 3.14
CA GLY A 297 3.45 -0.60 4.57
C GLY A 297 3.30 0.87 4.94
N LEU A 298 3.86 1.78 4.14
CA LEU A 298 3.62 3.22 4.30
C LEU A 298 2.13 3.57 4.18
N TRP A 299 1.38 2.81 3.39
CA TRP A 299 -0.06 2.96 3.18
C TRP A 299 -0.91 2.27 4.24
N GLY A 300 -0.28 1.61 5.21
CA GLY A 300 -0.94 0.99 6.33
C GLY A 300 -1.70 -0.30 5.99
N LEU A 301 -1.29 -1.02 4.95
CA LEU A 301 -1.84 -2.35 4.70
C LEU A 301 -1.42 -3.32 5.83
N PRO A 302 -2.18 -4.40 6.06
CA PRO A 302 -1.82 -5.41 7.06
C PRO A 302 -0.48 -6.09 6.79
N MET A 303 0.26 -6.37 7.86
CA MET A 303 1.57 -7.04 7.80
C MET A 303 1.59 -8.36 7.01
N PRO A 304 0.56 -9.23 7.06
CA PRO A 304 0.53 -10.44 6.25
C PRO A 304 0.54 -10.18 4.74
N ILE A 305 -0.03 -9.05 4.27
CA ILE A 305 0.05 -8.65 2.87
C ILE A 305 1.46 -8.13 2.57
N ILE A 306 1.99 -7.25 3.42
CA ILE A 306 3.33 -6.66 3.26
C ILE A 306 4.41 -7.74 3.19
N GLU A 307 4.41 -8.67 4.14
CA GLU A 307 5.37 -9.78 4.21
C GLU A 307 5.28 -10.66 2.97
N ALA A 308 4.05 -11.00 2.54
CA ALA A 308 3.86 -11.81 1.35
C ALA A 308 4.39 -11.10 0.09
N VAL A 309 4.10 -9.81 -0.09
CA VAL A 309 4.63 -9.02 -1.21
C VAL A 309 6.16 -8.96 -1.15
N ALA A 310 6.76 -8.73 0.01
CA ALA A 310 8.21 -8.65 0.19
C ALA A 310 8.93 -9.98 -0.08
N LEU A 311 8.33 -11.10 0.35
CA LEU A 311 9.02 -12.39 0.45
C LEU A 311 8.53 -13.45 -0.54
N HIS A 312 7.50 -13.21 -1.36
CA HIS A 312 6.96 -14.26 -2.23
C HIS A 312 7.96 -14.84 -3.24
N ARG A 313 9.04 -14.14 -3.61
CA ARG A 313 10.11 -14.70 -4.46
C ARG A 313 11.07 -15.59 -3.67
N GLN A 314 11.14 -15.41 -2.35
CA GLN A 314 12.01 -16.13 -1.42
C GLN A 314 11.22 -16.50 -0.15
N PRO A 315 10.15 -17.31 -0.26
CA PRO A 315 9.20 -17.54 0.84
C PRO A 315 9.85 -18.17 2.08
N GLN A 316 10.98 -18.86 1.91
CA GLN A 316 11.79 -19.42 2.99
C GLN A 316 12.38 -18.37 3.96
N ARG A 317 12.38 -17.08 3.59
CA ARG A 317 12.82 -15.98 4.46
C ARG A 317 11.73 -15.53 5.44
N SER A 318 10.48 -15.94 5.25
CA SER A 318 9.41 -15.63 6.19
C SER A 318 9.69 -16.31 7.53
N SER A 319 9.40 -15.62 8.63
CA SER A 319 9.47 -16.19 9.98
C SER A 319 8.39 -17.26 10.18
N THR A 320 7.29 -17.16 9.42
CA THR A 320 6.19 -18.12 9.41
C THR A 320 6.62 -19.41 8.72
N ARG A 321 6.68 -20.52 9.48
CA ARG A 321 7.07 -21.84 8.96
C ARG A 321 5.93 -22.62 8.30
N SER A 322 4.75 -22.03 8.19
CA SER A 322 3.59 -22.64 7.52
C SER A 322 3.43 -22.08 6.11
N PHE A 323 2.69 -22.78 5.25
CA PHE A 323 2.47 -22.35 3.86
C PHE A 323 1.79 -20.96 3.79
N TRP A 324 0.72 -20.76 4.58
CA TRP A 324 -0.13 -19.56 4.70
C TRP A 324 -0.11 -18.57 3.51
N ILE A 325 -0.17 -17.25 3.77
CA ILE A 325 -0.33 -16.23 2.73
C ILE A 325 0.92 -16.13 1.86
N THR A 326 2.11 -16.03 2.46
CA THR A 326 3.38 -15.90 1.71
C THR A 326 3.63 -17.06 0.75
N GLY A 327 3.35 -18.30 1.17
CA GLY A 327 3.47 -19.47 0.31
C GLY A 327 2.42 -19.52 -0.80
N ALA A 328 1.17 -19.14 -0.50
CA ALA A 328 0.12 -19.04 -1.52
C ALA A 328 0.48 -18.00 -2.60
N VAL A 329 0.95 -16.82 -2.20
CA VAL A 329 1.40 -15.77 -3.13
C VAL A 329 2.62 -16.23 -3.92
N HIS A 330 3.59 -16.91 -3.28
CA HIS A 330 4.74 -17.49 -3.97
C HIS A 330 4.33 -18.41 -5.13
N VAL A 331 3.49 -19.42 -4.84
CA VAL A 331 3.05 -20.38 -5.86
C VAL A 331 2.23 -19.68 -6.94
N ALA A 332 1.27 -18.85 -6.52
CA ALA A 332 0.39 -18.16 -7.46
C ALA A 332 1.15 -17.25 -8.42
N MET A 333 2.12 -16.46 -7.93
CA MET A 333 2.95 -15.58 -8.74
C MET A 333 3.89 -16.36 -9.64
N ALA A 334 4.53 -17.41 -9.14
CA ALA A 334 5.42 -18.25 -9.94
C ALA A 334 4.67 -18.90 -11.12
N LEU A 335 3.50 -19.48 -10.86
CA LEU A 335 2.67 -20.08 -11.91
C LEU A 335 2.13 -19.04 -12.89
N ALA A 336 1.68 -17.86 -12.42
CA ALA A 336 1.14 -16.82 -13.28
C ALA A 336 2.21 -16.12 -14.15
N SER A 337 3.47 -16.11 -13.69
CA SER A 337 4.62 -15.55 -14.43
C SER A 337 5.39 -16.58 -15.26
N GLY A 338 5.10 -17.86 -15.10
CA GLY A 338 5.85 -18.94 -15.75
C GLY A 338 7.26 -19.15 -15.17
N THR A 339 7.51 -18.71 -13.93
CA THR A 339 8.77 -18.99 -13.23
C THR A 339 8.67 -20.27 -12.39
N GLU A 340 9.82 -20.79 -11.96
CA GLU A 340 9.88 -21.98 -11.11
C GLU A 340 9.26 -21.74 -9.73
N VAL A 341 8.53 -22.75 -9.26
CA VAL A 341 8.02 -22.82 -7.88
C VAL A 341 9.08 -23.46 -7.01
N ASN A 342 9.30 -22.93 -5.82
CA ASN A 342 10.24 -23.47 -4.85
C ASN A 342 9.68 -24.76 -4.21
N GLU A 343 9.98 -25.90 -4.84
CA GLU A 343 9.49 -27.22 -4.41
C GLU A 343 10.06 -27.64 -3.04
N ASP A 344 11.29 -27.23 -2.69
CA ASP A 344 11.89 -27.47 -1.38
C ASP A 344 11.10 -26.78 -0.25
N TYR A 345 10.65 -25.55 -0.49
CA TYR A 345 9.79 -24.82 0.43
C TYR A 345 8.42 -25.52 0.57
N LEU A 346 7.82 -25.98 -0.53
CA LEU A 346 6.56 -26.72 -0.48
C LEU A 346 6.68 -28.07 0.23
N ALA A 347 7.82 -28.74 0.09
CA ALA A 347 8.12 -29.97 0.82
C ALA A 347 8.19 -29.69 2.33
N LYS A 348 8.93 -28.65 2.74
CA LYS A 348 9.07 -28.24 4.15
C LYS A 348 7.74 -27.81 4.78
N THR A 349 6.85 -27.20 4.00
CA THR A 349 5.53 -26.76 4.46
C THR A 349 4.44 -27.82 4.28
N GLY A 350 4.79 -29.02 3.79
CA GLY A 350 3.89 -30.18 3.73
C GLY A 350 2.81 -30.11 2.65
N VAL A 351 3.00 -29.32 1.59
CA VAL A 351 1.99 -29.09 0.53
C VAL A 351 2.49 -29.35 -0.88
N LEU A 352 3.69 -29.91 -1.06
CA LEU A 352 4.26 -30.23 -2.38
C LEU A 352 3.32 -31.09 -3.24
N ASN A 353 2.60 -32.02 -2.62
CA ASN A 353 1.63 -32.89 -3.28
C ASN A 353 0.44 -32.13 -3.92
N LYS A 354 0.18 -30.88 -3.54
CA LYS A 354 -0.87 -30.04 -4.13
C LYS A 354 -0.44 -29.32 -5.40
N LEU A 355 0.87 -29.21 -5.66
CA LEU A 355 1.42 -28.46 -6.78
C LEU A 355 0.86 -28.86 -8.16
N PRO A 356 0.66 -30.17 -8.49
CA PRO A 356 0.05 -30.55 -9.76
C PRO A 356 -1.35 -29.96 -9.99
N SER A 357 -2.20 -29.97 -8.97
CA SER A 357 -3.56 -29.41 -9.04
C SER A 357 -3.55 -27.88 -9.20
N TRP A 358 -2.55 -27.22 -8.60
CA TRP A 358 -2.36 -25.78 -8.75
C TRP A 358 -1.87 -25.40 -10.15
N ARG A 359 -0.99 -26.20 -10.76
CA ARG A 359 -0.55 -26.02 -12.16
C ARG A 359 -1.74 -26.12 -13.12
N GLU A 360 -2.56 -27.17 -12.98
CA GLU A 360 -3.79 -27.34 -13.78
C GLU A 360 -4.75 -26.15 -13.60
N SER A 361 -4.93 -25.67 -12.37
CA SER A 361 -5.76 -24.49 -12.09
C SER A 361 -5.22 -23.22 -12.77
N ALA A 362 -3.90 -23.06 -12.84
CA ALA A 362 -3.25 -21.93 -13.47
C ALA A 362 -3.40 -21.98 -15.00
N GLU A 363 -3.20 -23.14 -15.61
CA GLU A 363 -3.40 -23.38 -17.04
C GLU A 363 -4.83 -23.04 -17.47
N ASN A 364 -5.83 -23.50 -16.71
CA ASN A 364 -7.24 -23.18 -16.95
C ASN A 364 -7.50 -21.67 -16.91
N LEU A 365 -6.99 -20.97 -15.89
CA LEU A 365 -7.16 -19.52 -15.77
C LEU A 365 -6.45 -18.74 -16.88
N MET A 366 -5.28 -19.21 -17.32
CA MET A 366 -4.52 -18.58 -18.40
C MET A 366 -5.16 -18.80 -19.78
N GLY A 367 -5.74 -19.99 -20.01
CA GLY A 367 -6.44 -20.35 -21.25
C GLY A 367 -7.78 -19.63 -21.46
N MET A 368 -8.46 -19.23 -20.38
CA MET A 368 -9.69 -18.42 -20.46
C MET A 368 -9.46 -16.97 -20.93
N GLY A 369 -8.21 -16.47 -20.94
CA GLY A 369 -7.88 -15.11 -21.37
C GLY A 369 -7.38 -14.99 -22.82
N SER A 370 -7.40 -16.09 -23.58
CA SER A 370 -6.97 -16.18 -25.00
C SER A 370 -8.12 -16.43 -25.97
N ALA A 371 -9.37 -16.38 -25.49
CA ALA A 371 -10.61 -16.39 -26.26
C ALA A 371 -11.33 -15.06 -26.04
#